data_AF-A0A6B1EH12-F1
#
_entry.id   AF-A0A6B1EH12-F1
#
_cell.length_a   1.000
_cell.length_b   1.000
_cell.length_c   1.000
_cell.angle_alpha   90.00
_cell.angle_beta   90.00
_cell.angle_gamma   90.00
#
_symmetry.space_group_name_H-M   'P 1'
#
loop_
_entity.id
_entity.type
_entity.pdbx_description
1 polymer ?
#
loop_
_entity_poly.entity_id
_entity_poly.type
_entity_poly.pdbx_seq_one_letter_code
_entity_poly.pdbx_strand_id
1 'polypeptide(L)'
;MIGDWVDAESLQPILLGATVVLVVGAALVWRGVRRLLLRLVLVALIGALAASLWLQRADLQDCVDTCSCRLFGQEVDVPADVNPNCG
;
A
#
# COMPACT_ATOMS: atom_id res chain seq x y z
N MET A 1 -41.19 -26.12 -22.85
CA MET A 1 -40.66 -27.38 -23.39
C MET A 1 -39.22 -27.13 -23.81
N ILE A 2 -38.29 -27.31 -22.87
CA ILE A 2 -36.85 -27.26 -23.15
C ILE A 2 -36.55 -28.62 -23.76
N GLY A 3 -36.12 -28.64 -25.01
CA GLY A 3 -36.15 -29.84 -25.86
C GLY A 3 -35.37 -31.02 -25.29
N ASP A 4 -35.90 -32.21 -25.57
CA ASP A 4 -35.42 -33.56 -25.21
C ASP A 4 -34.07 -33.95 -25.85
N TRP A 5 -33.29 -32.96 -26.29
CA TRP A 5 -31.94 -33.10 -26.87
C TRP A 5 -30.84 -32.66 -25.87
N VAL A 6 -31.25 -32.19 -24.70
CA VAL A 6 -30.40 -31.74 -23.59
C VAL A 6 -30.25 -32.94 -22.64
N ASP A 7 -29.59 -34.00 -23.12
CA ASP A 7 -29.22 -35.16 -22.30
C ASP A 7 -28.33 -34.71 -21.15
N ALA A 8 -28.82 -34.87 -19.91
CA ALA A 8 -28.11 -34.51 -18.68
C ALA A 8 -26.67 -35.06 -18.61
N GLU A 9 -26.46 -36.22 -19.24
CA GLU A 9 -25.17 -36.90 -19.33
C GLU A 9 -24.13 -36.15 -20.20
N SER A 10 -24.56 -35.42 -21.23
CA SER A 10 -23.67 -34.58 -22.06
C SER A 10 -23.44 -33.17 -21.50
N LEU A 11 -24.32 -32.68 -20.62
CA LEU A 11 -24.17 -31.36 -20.00
C LEU A 11 -23.23 -31.35 -18.81
N GLN A 12 -23.13 -32.46 -18.08
CA GLN A 12 -22.21 -32.61 -16.95
C GLN A 12 -20.76 -32.24 -17.28
N PRO A 13 -20.13 -32.77 -18.36
CA PRO A 13 -18.75 -32.41 -18.70
C PRO A 13 -18.61 -30.95 -19.15
N ILE A 14 -19.62 -30.38 -19.80
CA ILE A 14 -19.61 -28.98 -20.24
C ILE A 14 -19.70 -28.05 -19.02
N LEU A 15 -20.58 -28.34 -18.06
CA LEU A 15 -20.71 -27.59 -16.82
C LEU A 15 -19.43 -27.68 -15.98
N LEU A 16 -18.83 -28.87 -15.90
CA LEU A 16 -17.55 -29.08 -15.23
C LEU A 16 -16.45 -28.26 -15.92
N GLY A 17 -16.38 -28.31 -17.25
CA GLY A 17 -15.43 -27.52 -18.03
C GLY A 17 -15.59 -26.02 -17.81
N ALA A 18 -16.82 -25.51 -17.88
CA ALA A 18 -17.13 -24.10 -17.61
C ALA A 18 -16.73 -23.69 -16.18
N THR A 19 -17.00 -24.54 -15.20
CA THR A 19 -16.64 -24.30 -13.80
C THR A 19 -15.11 -24.24 -13.64
N VAL A 20 -14.39 -25.19 -14.23
CA VAL A 20 -12.92 -25.22 -14.19
C VAL A 20 -12.34 -23.96 -14.83
N VAL A 21 -12.87 -23.54 -15.98
CA VAL A 21 -12.44 -22.31 -16.66
C VAL A 21 -12.66 -21.07 -15.78
N LEU A 22 -13.83 -20.96 -15.14
CA LEU A 22 -14.12 -19.86 -14.22
C LEU A 22 -13.17 -19.85 -13.01
N VAL A 23 -12.93 -21.00 -12.40
CA VAL A 23 -12.02 -21.14 -11.25
C VAL A 23 -10.59 -20.77 -11.64
N VAL A 24 -10.12 -21.24 -12.79
CA VAL A 24 -8.78 -20.92 -13.30
C VAL A 24 -8.67 -19.42 -13.61
N GLY A 25 -9.68 -18.85 -14.26
CA GLY A 25 -9.75 -17.41 -14.52
C GLY A 25 -9.69 -16.59 -13.25
N ALA A 26 -10.50 -16.93 -12.24
CA ALA A 26 -10.48 -16.29 -10.93
C ALA A 26 -9.12 -16.43 -10.25
N ALA A 27 -8.50 -17.61 -10.30
CA ALA A 27 -7.17 -17.84 -9.72
C ALA A 27 -6.07 -17.01 -10.42
N LEU A 28 -6.14 -16.83 -11.74
CA LEU A 28 -5.21 -15.98 -12.48
C LEU A 28 -5.35 -14.51 -12.11
N VAL A 29 -6.59 -14.00 -12.05
CA VAL A 29 -6.86 -12.63 -11.59
C VAL A 29 -6.38 -12.45 -10.16
N TRP A 30 -6.69 -13.38 -9.26
CA TRP A 30 -6.24 -13.34 -7.87
C TRP A 30 -4.71 -13.31 -7.74
N ARG A 31 -4.00 -14.13 -8.52
CA ARG A 31 -2.53 -14.12 -8.56
C ARG A 31 -1.97 -12.78 -9.07
N GLY A 32 -2.61 -12.19 -10.08
CA GLY A 32 -2.24 -10.87 -10.59
C GLY A 32 -2.44 -9.77 -9.55
N VAL A 33 -3.64 -9.71 -8.95
CA VAL A 33 -3.99 -8.74 -7.90
C VAL A 33 -3.06 -8.89 -6.70
N ARG A 34 -2.75 -10.10 -6.24
CA ARG A 34 -1.84 -10.30 -5.10
C ARG A 34 -0.44 -9.74 -5.35
N ARG A 35 0.10 -9.91 -6.56
CA ARG A 35 1.38 -9.30 -6.94
C ARG A 35 1.29 -7.79 -7.02
N LEU A 36 0.20 -7.27 -7.55
CA LEU A 36 -0.03 -5.83 -7.66
C LEU A 36 -0.18 -5.17 -6.28
N LEU A 37 -0.95 -5.79 -5.38
CA LEU A 37 -1.15 -5.35 -4.00
C LEU A 37 0.17 -5.26 -3.26
N LEU A 38 1.03 -6.29 -3.33
CA LEU A 38 2.35 -6.25 -2.70
C LEU A 38 3.20 -5.08 -3.23
N ARG A 39 3.12 -4.81 -4.54
CA ARG A 39 3.85 -3.71 -5.16
C ARG A 39 3.29 -2.35 -4.74
N LEU A 40 1.97 -2.21 -4.65
CA LEU A 40 1.31 -1.01 -4.15
C LEU A 40 1.62 -0.75 -2.68
N VAL A 41 1.59 -1.80 -1.84
CA VAL A 41 1.97 -1.71 -0.42
C VAL A 41 3.41 -1.23 -0.29
N LEU A 42 4.34 -1.78 -1.08
CA LEU A 42 5.74 -1.34 -1.06
C LEU A 42 5.88 0.13 -1.48
N VAL A 43 5.21 0.55 -2.55
CA VAL A 43 5.23 1.95 -3.01
C VAL A 43 4.61 2.88 -1.97
N ALA A 44 3.50 2.49 -1.36
CA ALA A 44 2.85 3.25 -0.30
C ALA A 44 3.76 3.37 0.93
N LEU A 45 4.47 2.29 1.31
CA LEU A 45 5.41 2.29 2.42
C LEU A 45 6.57 3.25 2.16
N ILE A 46 7.16 3.21 0.96
CA ILE A 46 8.22 4.15 0.55
C ILE A 46 7.70 5.59 0.54
N GLY A 47 6.50 5.82 0.03
CA GLY A 47 5.85 7.13 0.03
C GLY A 47 5.60 7.66 1.45
N ALA A 48 5.14 6.80 2.36
CA ALA A 48 4.94 7.15 3.76
C ALA A 48 6.27 7.50 4.45
N LEU A 49 7.34 6.75 4.18
CA LEU A 49 8.70 7.05 4.69
C LEU A 49 9.25 8.35 4.13
N ALA A 50 9.05 8.62 2.84
CA ALA A 50 9.46 9.89 2.24
C ALA A 50 8.66 11.07 2.84
N ALA A 51 7.35 10.90 3.06
CA ALA A 51 6.50 11.90 3.69
C ALA A 51 6.91 12.15 5.15
N SER A 52 7.25 11.12 5.91
CA SER A 52 7.70 11.30 7.30
C SER A 52 9.03 12.06 7.38
N LEU A 53 9.97 11.77 6.48
CA LEU A 53 11.22 12.54 6.36
C LEU A 53 10.98 14.01 5.96
N TRP A 54 9.99 14.29 5.12
CA TRP A 54 9.61 15.65 4.76
C TRP A 54 8.97 16.42 5.91
N LEU A 55 8.08 15.78 6.68
CA LEU A 55 7.49 16.40 7.88
C LEU A 55 8.60 16.79 8.88
N GLN A 56 9.55 15.88 9.05
CA GLN A 56 10.70 16.13 9.91
C GLN A 56 11.55 17.30 9.44
N ARG A 57 11.69 17.51 8.13
CA ARG A 57 12.40 18.68 7.59
C ARG A 57 11.67 19.99 7.92
N ALA A 58 10.34 20.00 7.90
CA ALA A 58 9.56 21.18 8.27
C ALA A 58 9.75 21.52 9.77
N ASP A 59 9.73 20.51 10.64
CA ASP A 59 10.00 20.68 12.07
C ASP A 59 11.42 21.23 12.32
N LEU A 60 12.42 20.82 11.52
CA LEU A 60 13.78 21.38 11.60
C LEU A 60 13.84 22.86 11.18
N GLN A 61 13.00 23.31 10.23
CA GLN A 61 12.97 24.72 9.82
C GLN A 61 12.35 25.60 10.92
N ASP A 62 11.24 25.16 11.51
CA ASP A 62 10.63 25.85 12.65
C ASP A 62 11.59 25.89 13.87
N CYS A 63 12.54 24.96 13.93
CA CYS A 63 13.55 24.91 14.98
C CYS A 63 14.67 25.92 14.92
N VAL A 64 15.03 26.32 13.71
CA VAL A 64 16.01 27.40 13.53
C VAL A 64 15.42 28.73 14.01
N ASP A 65 14.09 28.89 13.93
CA ASP A 65 13.39 30.13 14.28
C ASP A 65 12.94 30.20 15.75
N THR A 66 12.62 29.07 16.40
CA THR A 66 12.06 29.03 17.78
C THR A 66 13.03 28.51 18.83
N CYS A 67 14.19 27.98 18.44
CA CYS A 67 15.26 27.48 19.32
C CYS A 67 14.90 26.31 20.25
N SER A 68 13.66 25.83 20.20
CA SER A 68 13.17 24.69 20.97
C SER A 68 12.16 23.90 20.12
N CYS A 69 12.41 22.61 19.87
CA CYS A 69 11.45 21.79 19.11
C CYS A 69 11.34 20.37 19.61
N ARG A 70 10.27 19.74 19.14
CA ARG A 70 9.93 18.36 19.44
C ARG A 70 10.32 17.47 18.26
N LEU A 71 11.56 16.98 18.24
CA LEU A 71 12.07 16.08 17.20
C LEU A 71 11.66 14.64 17.54
N PHE A 72 10.87 13.99 16.68
CA PHE A 72 10.33 12.65 16.94
C PHE A 72 9.58 12.50 18.28
N GLY A 73 8.92 13.56 18.76
CA GLY A 73 8.20 13.53 20.04
C GLY A 73 9.09 13.78 21.27
N GLN A 74 10.38 14.04 21.08
CA GLN A 74 11.31 14.38 22.14
C GLN A 74 11.68 15.86 22.05
N GLU A 75 11.49 16.60 23.14
CA GLU A 75 11.91 18.00 23.22
C GLU A 75 13.44 18.08 23.22
N VAL A 76 13.98 18.79 22.24
CA VAL A 76 15.41 19.05 22.07
C VAL A 76 15.59 20.56 22.07
N ASP A 77 16.37 21.04 23.03
CA ASP A 77 16.80 22.43 23.11
C ASP A 77 18.05 22.58 22.23
N VAL A 78 18.08 23.59 21.35
CA VAL A 78 19.21 23.81 20.44
C VAL A 78 20.24 24.66 21.18
N PRO A 79 21.42 24.12 21.52
CA PRO A 79 22.38 24.89 22.29
C PRO A 79 23.05 25.95 21.39
N ALA A 80 23.35 27.10 22.00
CA ALA A 80 23.86 28.30 21.32
C ALA A 80 25.21 28.11 20.61
N ASP A 81 25.97 27.08 20.96
CA ASP A 81 27.22 26.70 20.31
C ASP A 81 27.02 26.15 18.88
N VAL A 82 25.80 25.72 18.54
CA VAL A 82 25.48 25.12 17.23
C VAL A 82 24.64 26.05 16.36
N ASN A 83 23.76 26.88 16.94
CA ASN A 83 23.00 27.90 16.21
C ASN A 83 23.17 29.28 16.87
N PRO A 84 23.92 30.22 16.25
CA PRO A 84 24.13 31.57 16.79
C PRO A 84 22.88 32.47 16.76
N ASN A 85 21.78 32.04 16.13
CA ASN A 85 20.47 32.69 16.27
C ASN A 85 19.74 32.28 17.55
N CYS A 86 20.19 31.22 18.21
CA CYS A 86 19.61 30.66 19.43
C CYS A 86 20.53 30.90 20.61
N GLY A 87 20.66 32.16 21.02
CA GLY A 87 21.53 32.61 22.12
C GLY A 87 22.79 33.31 21.63
#